data_AF-A0AAW8THH5-F1
#
_entry.id   AF-A0AAW8THH5-F1
#
_cell.length_a   1.000
_cell.length_b   1.000
_cell.length_c   1.000
_cell.angle_alpha   90.00
_cell.angle_beta   90.00
_cell.angle_gamma   90.00
#
_symmetry.space_group_name_H-M   'P 1'
#
loop_
_entity.id
_entity.type
_entity.pdbx_description
1 polymer ?
#
loop_
_entity_poly.entity_id
_entity_poly.type
_entity_poly.pdbx_seq_one_letter_code
_entity_poly.pdbx_strand_id
1 'polypeptide(L)'
;MVFGGSSTAKSGDNGTSVVGDGNIFTSLYFDSHTPTVLSRSVILSVCKTIAEMEIEYDDDYSIQRNSDWMEKLAYNDVKVFIEIFDNYSDGYDEVSKVLQTHLKKTVMIKKIRTVYLKVDSTKPEEADGDYIISEIFKELKEEVCCQELIQPVGLYDEDVDAAIYLIMFYAFTKCKILKPVPKGD
;
A
#
# COMPACT_ATOMS: atom_id res chain seq x y z
N MET A 1 31.51 43.08 14.16
CA MET A 1 30.69 42.54 15.26
C MET A 1 29.39 42.02 14.67
N VAL A 2 29.20 40.70 14.72
CA VAL A 2 27.90 39.99 14.67
C VAL A 2 27.20 40.30 16.03
N PHE A 3 25.87 40.34 16.19
CA PHE A 3 24.89 39.25 16.31
C PHE A 3 23.49 39.85 16.07
N GLY A 4 22.52 39.22 15.39
CA GLY A 4 22.24 37.79 15.28
C GLY A 4 20.85 37.57 15.87
N GLY A 5 19.81 37.62 15.02
CA GLY A 5 18.42 37.44 15.43
C GLY A 5 18.15 35.99 15.81
N SER A 6 17.64 35.76 17.01
CA SER A 6 17.29 34.44 17.52
C SER A 6 15.82 34.12 17.23
N SER A 7 15.55 33.28 16.24
CA SER A 7 14.32 32.49 16.17
C SER A 7 14.63 31.12 16.78
N THR A 8 14.15 30.89 18.01
CA THR A 8 14.25 29.59 18.68
C THR A 8 13.08 28.70 18.26
N ALA A 9 13.37 27.61 17.57
CA ALA A 9 12.46 26.48 17.44
C ALA A 9 12.69 25.53 18.62
N LYS A 10 11.62 25.21 19.37
CA LYS A 10 11.65 24.12 20.36
C LYS A 10 11.31 22.82 19.64
N SER A 11 12.31 21.93 19.53
CA SER A 11 12.11 20.55 19.07
C SER A 11 11.81 19.69 20.30
N GLY A 12 10.67 19.00 20.27
CA GLY A 12 10.36 17.88 21.14
C GLY A 12 10.73 16.57 20.44
N ASP A 13 11.00 15.53 21.22
CA ASP A 13 11.51 14.24 20.75
C ASP A 13 10.75 13.75 19.49
N ASN A 14 11.51 13.56 18.42
CA ASN A 14 11.12 13.13 17.06
C ASN A 14 10.52 14.16 16.07
N GLY A 15 10.70 15.46 16.26
CA GLY A 15 10.36 16.45 15.23
C GLY A 15 11.53 16.86 14.32
N THR A 16 11.55 16.40 13.05
CA THR A 16 12.44 16.96 12.00
C THR A 16 11.91 18.34 11.57
N SER A 17 12.67 19.40 11.85
CA SER A 17 12.33 20.76 11.42
C SER A 17 13.05 21.11 10.13
N VAL A 18 12.30 21.43 9.08
CA VAL A 18 12.83 21.83 7.77
C VAL A 18 12.40 23.26 7.48
N VAL A 19 13.37 24.13 7.18
CA VAL A 19 13.12 25.54 6.86
C VAL A 19 13.75 25.86 5.50
N GLY A 20 12.92 26.24 4.54
CA GLY A 20 13.27 26.63 3.17
C GLY A 20 12.05 26.52 2.24
N ASP A 21 12.01 27.30 1.16
CA ASP A 21 10.93 27.23 0.16
C ASP A 21 11.23 26.14 -0.88
N GLY A 22 10.25 25.25 -1.14
CA GLY A 22 10.33 24.21 -2.18
C GLY A 22 10.62 22.78 -1.70
N ASN A 23 10.45 22.47 -0.41
CA ASN A 23 10.67 21.12 0.10
C ASN A 23 9.51 20.18 -0.25
N ILE A 24 9.81 19.08 -0.94
CA ILE A 24 8.91 17.93 -1.11
C ILE A 24 9.33 16.89 -0.09
N PHE A 25 8.45 16.57 0.86
CA PHE A 25 8.73 15.63 1.94
C PHE A 25 7.99 14.32 1.66
N THR A 26 8.73 13.25 1.36
CA THR A 26 8.21 11.88 1.36
C THR A 26 8.74 11.20 2.61
N SER A 27 8.03 11.31 3.73
CA SER A 27 8.39 10.57 4.95
C SER A 27 7.86 9.15 4.86
N LEU A 28 8.76 8.19 4.57
CA LEU A 28 8.50 6.79 4.84
C LEU A 28 8.88 6.54 6.31
N TYR A 29 7.89 6.58 7.20
CA TYR A 29 8.09 6.17 8.59
C TYR A 29 8.16 4.64 8.62
N PHE A 30 9.38 4.11 8.76
CA PHE A 30 9.59 2.74 9.20
C PHE A 30 9.89 2.80 10.69
N ASP A 31 8.83 2.79 11.52
CA ASP A 31 9.06 2.60 12.94
C ASP A 31 9.60 1.19 13.17
N SER A 32 10.74 1.13 13.85
CA SER A 32 11.52 -0.10 14.13
C SER A 32 10.91 -0.96 15.23
N HIS A 33 9.59 -0.87 15.43
CA HIS A 33 8.90 -1.62 16.44
C HIS A 33 8.60 -3.02 15.90
N THR A 34 9.08 -4.02 16.66
CA THR A 34 8.79 -5.45 16.51
C THR A 34 7.45 -5.71 15.83
N PRO A 35 7.35 -6.63 14.84
CA PRO A 35 6.13 -6.84 14.08
C PRO A 35 4.99 -7.15 15.05
N THR A 36 4.18 -6.15 15.33
CA THR A 36 2.93 -6.34 16.05
C THR A 36 2.09 -7.15 15.09
N VAL A 37 1.77 -8.38 15.47
CA VAL A 37 0.87 -9.22 14.68
C VAL A 37 -0.43 -8.43 14.54
N LEU A 38 -0.64 -7.88 13.34
CA LEU A 38 -1.75 -6.99 13.07
C LEU A 38 -3.05 -7.70 13.42
N SER A 39 -3.92 -7.02 14.14
CA SER A 39 -5.15 -7.66 14.60
C SER A 39 -6.02 -8.08 13.41
N ARG A 40 -6.60 -9.28 13.47
CA ARG A 40 -7.54 -9.78 12.44
C ARG A 40 -8.68 -8.80 12.16
N SER A 41 -9.12 -8.09 13.19
CA SER A 41 -10.16 -7.06 13.09
C SER A 41 -9.75 -5.91 12.19
N VAL A 42 -8.51 -5.41 12.30
CA VAL A 42 -8.01 -4.33 11.45
C VAL A 42 -7.94 -4.79 10.00
N ILE A 43 -7.31 -5.96 9.75
CA ILE A 43 -7.23 -6.55 8.40
C ILE A 43 -8.62 -6.67 7.79
N LEU A 44 -9.59 -7.18 8.56
CA LEU A 44 -10.96 -7.37 8.12
C LEU A 44 -11.65 -6.04 7.80
N SER A 45 -11.48 -5.02 8.64
CA SER A 45 -12.06 -3.68 8.41
C SER A 45 -11.52 -3.08 7.11
N VAL A 46 -10.20 -3.05 6.93
CA VAL A 46 -9.57 -2.52 5.71
C VAL A 46 -9.99 -3.31 4.47
N CYS A 47 -10.06 -4.64 4.56
CA CYS A 47 -10.57 -5.48 3.47
C CYS A 47 -12.01 -5.17 3.09
N LYS A 48 -12.89 -4.88 4.06
CA LYS A 48 -14.29 -4.50 3.80
C LYS A 48 -14.37 -3.16 3.11
N THR A 49 -13.66 -2.15 3.63
CA THR A 49 -13.58 -0.82 3.02
C THR A 49 -13.14 -0.90 1.57
N ILE A 50 -12.04 -1.62 1.27
CA ILE A 50 -11.56 -1.82 -0.10
C ILE A 50 -12.60 -2.58 -0.96
N ALA A 51 -13.30 -3.56 -0.39
CA ALA A 51 -14.36 -4.27 -1.10
C ALA A 51 -15.61 -3.42 -1.34
N GLU A 52 -15.78 -2.31 -0.63
CA GLU A 52 -16.96 -1.43 -0.66
C GLU A 52 -16.73 -0.11 -1.38
N MET A 53 -15.49 0.22 -1.76
CA MET A 53 -15.14 1.40 -2.58
C MET A 53 -16.08 1.56 -3.78
N GLU A 54 -16.53 2.77 -4.08
CA GLU A 54 -17.41 3.05 -5.22
C GLU A 54 -16.62 3.11 -6.54
N ILE A 55 -16.03 1.97 -6.92
CA ILE A 55 -15.22 1.80 -8.12
C ILE A 55 -15.84 0.70 -8.98
N GLU A 56 -16.12 1.01 -10.24
CA GLU A 56 -16.52 0.03 -11.25
C GLU A 56 -15.35 -0.93 -11.53
N TYR A 57 -15.65 -2.22 -11.61
CA TYR A 57 -14.64 -3.25 -11.87
C TYR A 57 -15.14 -4.25 -12.89
N ASP A 58 -14.19 -4.87 -13.60
CA ASP A 58 -14.48 -5.89 -14.61
C ASP A 58 -15.00 -7.18 -13.95
N ASP A 59 -16.29 -7.47 -14.13
CA ASP A 59 -16.92 -8.67 -13.63
C ASP A 59 -16.45 -9.95 -14.33
N ASP A 60 -15.94 -9.83 -15.56
CA ASP A 60 -15.44 -10.96 -16.35
C ASP A 60 -13.98 -11.29 -16.04
N TYR A 61 -13.27 -10.42 -15.29
CA TYR A 61 -11.89 -10.68 -14.90
C TYR A 61 -11.78 -11.93 -14.01
N SER A 62 -11.03 -12.92 -14.48
CA SER A 62 -10.66 -14.11 -13.70
C SER A 62 -9.31 -13.93 -13.01
N ILE A 63 -9.28 -14.25 -11.72
CA ILE A 63 -8.04 -14.33 -10.94
C ILE A 63 -7.27 -15.56 -11.42
N GLN A 64 -6.21 -15.34 -12.20
CA GLN A 64 -5.37 -16.39 -12.77
C GLN A 64 -4.10 -16.61 -11.94
N ARG A 65 -3.47 -17.78 -12.13
CA ARG A 65 -2.16 -18.08 -11.55
C ARG A 65 -1.12 -17.08 -12.06
N ASN A 66 -0.49 -16.34 -11.15
CA ASN A 66 0.52 -15.33 -11.46
C ASN A 66 1.92 -15.96 -11.55
N SER A 67 2.87 -15.21 -12.13
CA SER A 67 4.31 -15.51 -11.98
C SER A 67 4.72 -15.43 -10.52
N ASP A 68 5.90 -15.98 -10.19
CA ASP A 68 6.48 -15.78 -8.87
C ASP A 68 6.57 -14.28 -8.56
N TRP A 69 6.17 -13.89 -7.35
CA TRP A 69 6.02 -12.48 -7.03
C TRP A 69 7.37 -11.78 -6.98
N MET A 70 8.45 -12.44 -6.55
CA MET A 70 9.80 -11.87 -6.54
C MET A 70 10.30 -11.63 -7.96
N GLU A 71 10.12 -12.62 -8.84
CA GLU A 71 10.47 -12.50 -10.26
C GLU A 71 9.72 -11.33 -10.92
N LYS A 72 8.45 -11.16 -10.55
CA LYS A 72 7.60 -10.07 -11.04
C LYS A 72 8.06 -8.69 -10.56
N LEU A 73 8.39 -8.55 -9.28
CA LEU A 73 8.89 -7.30 -8.73
C LEU A 73 10.22 -6.91 -9.39
N ALA A 74 11.13 -7.85 -9.55
CA ALA A 74 12.40 -7.64 -10.24
C ALA A 74 12.20 -7.21 -11.71
N TYR A 75 11.28 -7.86 -12.45
CA TYR A 75 11.00 -7.50 -13.84
C TYR A 75 10.42 -6.08 -14.01
N ASN A 76 9.72 -5.57 -12.98
CA ASN A 76 9.12 -4.24 -13.01
C ASN A 76 10.00 -3.18 -12.34
N ASP A 77 11.29 -3.46 -12.10
CA ASP A 77 12.26 -2.58 -11.43
C ASP A 77 11.78 -2.05 -10.06
N VAL A 78 11.09 -2.91 -9.30
CA VAL A 78 10.68 -2.61 -7.92
C VAL A 78 11.86 -2.88 -6.99
N LYS A 79 12.22 -1.92 -6.14
CA LYS A 79 13.29 -2.02 -5.16
C LYS A 79 12.76 -1.88 -3.74
N VAL A 80 12.05 -0.79 -3.45
CA VAL A 80 11.59 -0.45 -2.10
C VAL A 80 10.53 -1.44 -1.61
N PHE A 81 9.55 -1.74 -2.46
CA PHE A 81 8.45 -2.62 -2.06
C PHE A 81 8.85 -4.10 -1.91
N ILE A 82 10.02 -4.52 -2.40
CA ILE A 82 10.56 -5.84 -2.09
C ILE A 82 10.82 -5.95 -0.59
N GLU A 83 11.54 -4.99 -0.01
CA GLU A 83 11.87 -4.98 1.42
C GLU A 83 10.61 -4.84 2.28
N ILE A 84 9.66 -3.99 1.85
CA ILE A 84 8.37 -3.83 2.54
C ILE A 84 7.63 -5.17 2.57
N PHE A 85 7.44 -5.83 1.42
CA PHE A 85 6.69 -7.09 1.40
C PHE A 85 7.41 -8.22 2.11
N ASP A 86 8.74 -8.27 2.09
CA ASP A 86 9.51 -9.24 2.85
C ASP A 86 9.26 -9.06 4.37
N ASN A 87 9.33 -7.82 4.87
CA ASN A 87 9.05 -7.49 6.27
C ASN A 87 7.63 -7.86 6.72
N TYR A 88 6.66 -7.77 5.82
CA TYR A 88 5.26 -8.11 6.12
C TYR A 88 4.89 -9.55 5.72
N SER A 89 5.80 -10.33 5.14
CA SER A 89 5.48 -11.64 4.56
C SER A 89 4.92 -12.65 5.58
N ASP A 90 5.36 -12.58 6.84
CA ASP A 90 4.88 -13.40 7.96
C ASP A 90 3.36 -13.22 8.21
N GLY A 91 2.81 -12.04 7.91
CA GLY A 91 1.38 -11.75 8.03
C GLY A 91 0.52 -12.29 6.88
N TYR A 92 1.14 -12.78 5.79
CA TYR A 92 0.45 -13.20 4.59
C TYR A 92 -0.57 -14.32 4.84
N ASP A 93 -0.18 -15.32 5.62
CA ASP A 93 -1.05 -16.46 5.94
C ASP A 93 -2.27 -16.03 6.73
N GLU A 94 -2.12 -15.02 7.59
CA GLU A 94 -3.21 -14.49 8.39
C GLU A 94 -4.21 -13.71 7.52
N VAL A 95 -3.71 -12.87 6.61
CA VAL A 95 -4.55 -12.20 5.60
C VAL A 95 -5.24 -13.22 4.71
N SER A 96 -4.54 -14.27 4.29
CA SER A 96 -5.12 -15.35 3.49
C SER A 96 -6.27 -16.05 4.22
N LYS A 97 -6.14 -16.33 5.53
CA LYS A 97 -7.20 -16.90 6.35
C LYS A 97 -8.40 -15.96 6.50
N VAL A 98 -8.16 -14.69 6.83
CA VAL A 98 -9.21 -13.67 6.96
C VAL A 98 -9.98 -13.53 5.64
N LEU A 99 -9.26 -13.47 4.51
CA LEU A 99 -9.87 -13.37 3.18
C LEU A 99 -10.56 -14.64 2.70
N GLN A 100 -10.13 -15.83 3.13
CA GLN A 100 -10.85 -17.08 2.86
C GLN A 100 -12.20 -17.14 3.58
N THR A 101 -12.29 -16.54 4.77
CA THR A 101 -13.56 -16.41 5.51
C THR A 101 -14.46 -15.30 4.99
N HIS A 102 -13.96 -14.43 4.09
CA HIS A 102 -14.68 -13.26 3.59
C HIS A 102 -15.25 -13.46 2.18
N LEU A 103 -16.56 -13.30 2.02
CA LEU A 103 -17.28 -13.56 0.77
C LEU A 103 -16.85 -12.65 -0.40
N LYS A 104 -16.28 -11.46 -0.13
CA LYS A 104 -15.96 -10.44 -1.13
C LYS A 104 -14.48 -10.39 -1.56
N LYS A 105 -13.66 -11.40 -1.25
CA LYS A 105 -12.23 -11.44 -1.64
C LYS A 105 -12.01 -11.14 -3.13
N THR A 106 -12.81 -11.76 -4.00
CA THR A 106 -12.69 -11.57 -5.46
C THR A 106 -12.99 -10.14 -5.87
N VAL A 107 -14.01 -9.52 -5.26
CA VAL A 107 -14.38 -8.11 -5.50
C VAL A 107 -13.24 -7.19 -5.08
N MET A 108 -12.67 -7.40 -3.90
CA MET A 108 -11.53 -6.63 -3.41
C MET A 108 -10.34 -6.70 -4.39
N ILE A 109 -9.96 -7.90 -4.83
CA ILE A 109 -8.86 -8.07 -5.80
C ILE A 109 -9.14 -7.38 -7.13
N LYS A 110 -10.40 -7.44 -7.61
CA LYS A 110 -10.83 -6.77 -8.84
C LYS A 110 -10.77 -5.24 -8.71
N LYS A 111 -11.16 -4.69 -7.57
CA LYS A 111 -11.06 -3.24 -7.29
C LYS A 111 -9.61 -2.78 -7.21
N ILE A 112 -8.74 -3.50 -6.51
CA ILE A 112 -7.28 -3.21 -6.50
C ILE A 112 -6.71 -3.26 -7.92
N ARG A 113 -7.16 -4.21 -8.76
CA ARG A 113 -6.79 -4.24 -10.18
C ARG A 113 -7.27 -3.01 -10.94
N THR A 114 -8.51 -2.55 -10.72
CA THR A 114 -8.99 -1.31 -11.35
C THR A 114 -8.13 -0.11 -10.96
N VAL A 115 -7.80 0.03 -9.68
CA VAL A 115 -6.88 1.07 -9.18
C VAL A 115 -5.54 0.99 -9.92
N TYR A 116 -4.97 -0.21 -10.05
CA TYR A 116 -3.76 -0.40 -10.83
C TYR A 116 -3.90 0.04 -12.29
N LEU A 117 -4.98 -0.33 -12.99
CA LEU A 117 -5.17 0.05 -14.39
C LEU A 117 -5.28 1.57 -14.55
N LYS A 118 -5.93 2.24 -13.58
CA LYS A 118 -6.02 3.70 -13.54
C LYS A 118 -4.63 4.32 -13.39
N VAL A 119 -3.86 3.89 -12.39
CA VAL A 119 -2.47 4.36 -12.15
C VAL A 119 -1.57 4.07 -13.36
N ASP A 120 -1.63 2.87 -13.93
CA ASP A 120 -0.79 2.48 -15.07
C ASP A 120 -1.11 3.29 -16.34
N SER A 121 -2.36 3.74 -16.48
CA SER A 121 -2.79 4.59 -17.61
C SER A 121 -2.40 6.06 -17.47
N THR A 122 -2.18 6.55 -16.25
CA THR A 122 -1.88 7.97 -15.97
C THR A 122 -0.44 8.22 -15.52
N LYS A 123 0.37 7.16 -15.40
CA LYS A 123 1.75 7.28 -14.93
C LYS A 123 2.65 8.07 -15.90
N PRO A 124 3.67 8.76 -15.37
CA PRO A 124 4.77 9.28 -16.18
C PRO A 124 5.47 8.20 -17.00
N GLU A 125 6.06 8.57 -18.15
CA GLU A 125 6.77 7.63 -19.03
C GLU A 125 7.97 6.94 -18.33
N GLU A 126 8.62 7.65 -17.41
CA GLU A 126 9.77 7.16 -16.64
C GLU A 126 9.38 6.47 -15.32
N ALA A 127 8.08 6.25 -15.07
CA ALA A 127 7.62 5.63 -13.83
C ALA A 127 8.00 4.14 -13.75
N ASP A 128 8.71 3.79 -12.67
CA ASP A 128 9.09 2.43 -12.34
C ASP A 128 7.98 1.68 -11.56
N GLY A 129 8.27 0.43 -11.19
CA GLY A 129 7.34 -0.37 -10.41
C GLY A 129 7.10 0.17 -9.01
N ASP A 130 8.11 0.76 -8.35
CA ASP A 130 7.95 1.38 -7.03
C ASP A 130 6.94 2.53 -7.08
N TYR A 131 7.03 3.40 -8.10
CA TYR A 131 6.06 4.47 -8.33
C TYR A 131 4.64 3.92 -8.43
N ILE A 132 4.44 2.91 -9.28
CA ILE A 132 3.11 2.33 -9.50
C ILE A 132 2.55 1.74 -8.20
N ILE A 133 3.35 0.99 -7.45
CA ILE A 133 2.91 0.40 -6.18
C ILE A 133 2.63 1.50 -5.15
N SER A 134 3.45 2.55 -5.09
CA SER A 134 3.24 3.68 -4.17
C SER A 134 1.93 4.44 -4.43
N GLU A 135 1.58 4.64 -5.70
CA GLU A 135 0.34 5.32 -6.06
C GLU A 135 -0.89 4.44 -5.79
N ILE A 136 -0.80 3.13 -6.01
CA ILE A 136 -1.87 2.20 -5.59
C ILE A 136 -2.05 2.27 -4.07
N PHE A 137 -0.96 2.22 -3.30
CA PHE A 137 -1.01 2.32 -1.85
C PHE A 137 -1.71 3.61 -1.41
N LYS A 138 -1.33 4.75 -2.01
CA LYS A 138 -1.89 6.06 -1.70
C LYS A 138 -3.39 6.13 -2.00
N GLU A 139 -3.84 5.65 -3.16
CA GLU A 139 -5.27 5.62 -3.50
C GLU A 139 -6.06 4.75 -2.52
N LEU A 140 -5.52 3.60 -2.12
CA LEU A 140 -6.19 2.73 -1.13
C LEU A 140 -6.21 3.36 0.26
N LYS A 141 -5.11 3.98 0.69
CA LYS A 141 -5.01 4.65 2.00
C LYS A 141 -5.96 5.83 2.08
N GLU A 142 -6.03 6.65 1.05
CA GLU A 142 -6.95 7.79 1.00
C GLU A 142 -8.40 7.34 1.17
N GLU A 143 -8.82 6.29 0.47
CA GLU A 143 -10.18 5.77 0.58
C GLU A 143 -10.46 5.17 1.97
N VAL A 144 -9.53 4.41 2.54
CA VAL A 144 -9.68 3.84 3.88
C VAL A 144 -9.78 4.95 4.93
N CYS A 145 -8.89 5.93 4.89
CA CYS A 145 -8.91 7.05 5.83
C CYS A 145 -10.16 7.94 5.64
N CYS A 146 -10.61 8.17 4.41
CA CYS A 146 -11.86 8.88 4.16
C CYS A 146 -13.07 8.14 4.75
N GLN A 147 -13.12 6.82 4.62
CA GLN A 147 -14.19 6.04 5.24
C GLN A 147 -14.09 6.02 6.77
N GLU A 148 -12.90 5.96 7.37
CA GLU A 148 -12.72 6.10 8.83
C GLU A 148 -13.19 7.47 9.34
N LEU A 149 -13.05 8.54 8.56
CA LEU A 149 -13.61 9.86 8.93
C LEU A 149 -15.14 9.85 8.96
N ILE A 150 -15.77 9.03 8.11
CA ILE A 150 -17.24 8.92 8.00
C ILE A 150 -17.79 7.91 9.00
N GLN A 151 -17.06 6.81 9.24
CA GLN A 151 -17.41 5.70 10.12
C GLN A 151 -16.17 5.27 10.92
N PRO A 152 -15.86 5.97 12.03
CA PRO A 152 -14.64 5.71 12.78
C PRO A 152 -14.70 4.33 13.43
N VAL A 153 -13.78 3.46 13.05
CA VAL A 153 -13.54 2.16 13.68
C VAL A 153 -12.37 2.26 14.66
N GLY A 154 -11.67 3.40 14.68
CA GLY A 154 -10.59 3.68 15.64
C GLY A 154 -9.28 3.03 15.22
N LEU A 155 -9.01 3.01 13.92
CA LEU A 155 -7.77 2.47 13.37
C LEU A 155 -6.61 3.46 13.58
N TYR A 156 -5.45 2.95 13.99
CA TYR A 156 -4.20 3.72 13.99
C TYR A 156 -3.63 3.78 12.57
N ASP A 157 -3.03 4.91 12.18
CA ASP A 157 -2.51 5.10 10.82
C ASP A 157 -1.46 4.04 10.43
N GLU A 158 -0.58 3.67 11.37
CA GLU A 158 0.43 2.63 11.18
C GLU A 158 -0.20 1.23 10.97
N ASP A 159 -1.27 0.92 11.70
CA ASP A 159 -2.01 -0.33 11.55
C ASP A 159 -2.74 -0.39 10.19
N VAL A 160 -3.25 0.75 9.71
CA VAL A 160 -3.85 0.87 8.37
C VAL A 160 -2.80 0.64 7.30
N ASP A 161 -1.63 1.26 7.43
CA ASP A 161 -0.53 1.10 6.47
C ASP A 161 -0.08 -0.36 6.38
N ALA A 162 0.16 -0.99 7.53
CA ALA A 162 0.50 -2.41 7.61
C ALA A 162 -0.58 -3.30 6.97
N ALA A 163 -1.86 -3.00 7.23
CA ALA A 163 -2.98 -3.74 6.63
C ALA A 163 -2.98 -3.61 5.10
N ILE A 164 -2.81 -2.40 4.58
CA ILE A 164 -2.81 -2.13 3.15
C ILE A 164 -1.63 -2.82 2.49
N TYR A 165 -0.41 -2.76 3.06
CA TYR A 165 0.75 -3.48 2.52
C TYR A 165 0.50 -4.99 2.43
N LEU A 166 -0.05 -5.60 3.47
CA LEU A 166 -0.39 -7.02 3.47
C LEU A 166 -1.46 -7.39 2.43
N ILE A 167 -2.51 -6.56 2.29
CA ILE A 167 -3.59 -6.77 1.32
C ILE A 167 -3.08 -6.58 -0.11
N MET A 168 -2.23 -5.58 -0.34
CA MET A 168 -1.58 -5.36 -1.62
C MET A 168 -0.67 -6.53 -1.97
N PHE A 169 0.17 -6.99 -1.02
CA PHE A 169 1.01 -8.17 -1.21
C PHE A 169 0.18 -9.40 -1.57
N TYR A 170 -0.92 -9.63 -0.85
CA TYR A 170 -1.88 -10.67 -1.18
C TYR A 170 -2.42 -10.53 -2.61
N ALA A 171 -2.88 -9.33 -2.99
CA ALA A 171 -3.38 -9.06 -4.32
C ALA A 171 -2.31 -9.28 -5.40
N PHE A 172 -1.06 -8.87 -5.19
CA PHE A 172 0.06 -9.11 -6.10
C PHE A 172 0.31 -10.60 -6.33
N THR A 173 0.28 -11.43 -5.28
CA THR A 173 0.47 -12.89 -5.44
C THR A 173 -0.69 -13.57 -6.18
N LYS A 174 -1.89 -12.97 -6.20
CA LYS A 174 -3.09 -13.58 -6.81
C LYS A 174 -3.52 -12.95 -8.14
N CYS A 175 -3.11 -11.72 -8.45
CA CYS A 175 -3.67 -10.93 -9.55
C CYS A 175 -2.59 -10.45 -10.55
N LYS A 176 -2.98 -10.19 -11.79
CA LYS A 176 -2.13 -9.55 -12.79
C LYS A 176 -2.05 -8.03 -12.54
N ILE A 177 -1.47 -7.64 -11.41
CA ILE A 177 -1.05 -6.27 -11.11
C ILE A 177 0.45 -6.17 -11.42
N LEU A 178 0.90 -5.15 -12.14
CA LEU A 178 2.22 -5.06 -12.80
C LEU A 178 2.36 -5.98 -14.02
N LYS A 179 3.32 -5.64 -14.90
CA LYS A 179 3.56 -6.36 -16.15
C LYS A 179 3.96 -7.81 -15.86
N PRO A 180 3.37 -8.80 -16.56
CA PRO A 180 3.77 -10.19 -16.41
C PRO A 180 5.18 -10.39 -16.93
N VAL A 181 5.94 -11.26 -16.27
CA VAL A 181 7.22 -11.72 -16.79
C VAL A 181 6.95 -12.51 -18.08
N PRO A 182 7.59 -12.16 -19.21
CA PRO A 182 7.47 -12.94 -20.44
C PRO A 182 7.87 -14.39 -20.17
N LYS A 183 6.97 -15.34 -20.41
CA LYS A 183 7.37 -16.74 -20.46
C LYS A 183 8.11 -16.91 -21.77
N GLY A 184 9.40 -17.26 -21.72
CA GLY A 184 10.13 -17.63 -22.92
C GLY A 184 9.35 -18.70 -23.67
N ASP A 185 9.09 -18.47 -24.95
CA ASP A 185 8.57 -19.49 -25.88
C ASP A 185 9.57 -20.63 -26.06
#